data_AF-A0A955X3Q7-F1
#
_entry.id   AF-A0A955X3Q7-F1
#
_cell.length_a   1.000
_cell.length_b   1.000
_cell.length_c   1.000
_cell.angle_alpha   90.00
_cell.angle_beta   90.00
_cell.angle_gamma   90.00
#
_symmetry.space_group_name_H-M   'P 1'
#
loop_
_entity.id
_entity.type
_entity.pdbx_description
1 polymer ?
#
loop_
_entity_poly.entity_id
_entity_poly.type
_entity_poly.pdbx_seq_one_letter_code
_entity_poly.pdbx_strand_id
1 'polypeptide(L)'
;MEEPRIWSVFDREGRLVLALAEQPGEFNFARLPDDDVEPVECPFATVQCYSTEQEPQMLNLLFKAADLDDFLERLQAARYRVVEGRPKPYKFARL
;
A
#
# COMPACT_ATOMS: atom_id res chain seq x y z
N MET A 1 -1.01 17.93 -15.53
CA MET A 1 -1.17 17.24 -14.24
C MET A 1 -0.20 16.09 -14.27
N GLU A 2 0.69 15.99 -13.28
CA GLU A 2 1.57 14.83 -13.16
C GLU A 2 0.72 13.58 -12.84
N GLU A 3 1.07 12.43 -13.42
CA GLU A 3 0.39 11.18 -13.08
C GLU A 3 0.78 10.76 -11.66
N PRO A 4 -0.18 10.31 -10.83
CA PRO A 4 0.09 9.91 -9.46
C PRO A 4 1.03 8.70 -9.44
N ARG A 5 2.07 8.75 -8.57
CA ARG A 5 2.99 7.64 -8.39
C ARG A 5 2.32 6.53 -7.58
N ILE A 6 2.64 5.29 -7.96
CA ILE A 6 2.08 4.09 -7.34
C ILE A 6 3.23 3.15 -6.97
N TRP A 7 3.12 2.50 -5.82
CA TRP A 7 4.05 1.46 -5.40
C TRP A 7 3.32 0.14 -5.19
N SER A 8 3.98 -0.94 -5.59
CA SER A 8 3.57 -2.31 -5.31
C SER A 8 4.53 -2.92 -4.30
N VAL A 9 4.00 -3.49 -3.23
CA VAL A 9 4.78 -4.07 -2.14
C VAL A 9 4.56 -5.57 -2.14
N PHE A 10 5.65 -6.32 -2.18
CA PHE A 10 5.66 -7.77 -2.22
C PHE A 10 6.30 -8.34 -0.96
N ASP A 11 5.79 -9.47 -0.48
CA ASP A 11 6.43 -10.23 0.59
C ASP A 11 7.65 -11.02 0.09
N ARG A 12 8.25 -11.81 0.99
CA ARG A 12 9.43 -12.62 0.70
C ARG A 12 9.18 -13.77 -0.28
N GLU A 13 7.92 -14.18 -0.43
CA GLU A 13 7.51 -15.20 -1.39
C GLU A 13 7.18 -14.60 -2.77
N GLY A 14 7.21 -13.26 -2.89
CA GLY A 14 6.90 -12.55 -4.13
C GLY A 14 5.41 -12.32 -4.35
N ARG A 15 4.57 -12.47 -3.31
CA ARG A 15 3.13 -12.21 -3.37
C ARG A 15 2.87 -10.72 -3.15
N LEU A 16 1.96 -10.14 -3.92
CA LEU A 16 1.53 -8.74 -3.72
C LEU A 16 0.74 -8.63 -2.42
N VAL A 17 1.18 -7.76 -1.51
CA VAL A 17 0.55 -7.58 -0.19
C VAL A 17 -0.01 -6.18 0.01
N LEU A 18 0.55 -5.17 -0.65
CA LEU A 18 0.12 -3.78 -0.52
C LEU A 18 0.27 -3.06 -1.87
N ALA A 19 -0.68 -2.19 -2.20
CA ALA A 19 -0.52 -1.14 -3.20
C ALA A 19 -0.68 0.24 -2.55
N LEU A 20 0.11 1.21 -3.01
CA LEU A 20 0.17 2.56 -2.46
C LEU A 20 0.04 3.58 -3.58
N ALA A 21 -0.71 4.65 -3.36
CA ALA A 21 -0.71 5.83 -4.23
C ALA A 21 -0.28 7.09 -3.46
N GLU A 22 0.48 7.97 -4.13
CA GLU A 22 1.01 9.25 -3.60
C GLU A 22 -0.08 10.31 -3.44
N GLN A 23 -1.17 9.97 -2.77
CA GLN A 23 -2.27 10.88 -2.49
C GLN A 23 -2.87 10.50 -1.13
N PRO A 24 -3.05 11.45 -0.20
CA PRO A 24 -3.70 11.18 1.08
C PRO A 24 -5.05 10.50 0.88
N GLY A 25 -5.38 9.54 1.74
CA GLY A 25 -6.61 8.78 1.61
C GLY A 25 -6.73 7.68 2.65
N GLU A 26 -7.54 6.68 2.36
CA GLU A 26 -7.86 5.61 3.31
C GLU A 26 -6.92 4.41 3.19
N PHE A 27 -6.78 3.68 4.29
CA PHE A 27 -6.30 2.32 4.30
C PHE A 27 -7.46 1.36 4.02
N ASN A 28 -7.44 0.77 2.84
CA ASN A 28 -8.38 -0.25 2.42
C ASN A 28 -7.89 -1.62 2.90
N PHE A 29 -8.64 -2.21 3.81
CA PHE A 29 -8.37 -3.52 4.39
C PHE A 29 -8.50 -4.63 3.33
N ALA A 30 -7.79 -5.74 3.54
CA ALA A 30 -7.86 -6.91 2.68
C ALA A 30 -9.19 -7.67 2.82
N ARG A 31 -9.80 -7.60 4.01
CA ARG A 31 -11.19 -8.02 4.25
C ARG A 31 -12.05 -6.78 4.50
N LEU A 32 -13.33 -6.86 4.14
CA LEU A 32 -14.29 -5.87 4.62
C LEU A 32 -14.25 -5.90 6.15
N PRO A 33 -13.94 -4.77 6.82
CA PRO A 33 -14.01 -4.72 8.26
C PRO A 33 -15.47 -4.82 8.70
N ASP A 34 -15.68 -5.17 9.97
CA ASP A 34 -17.01 -5.21 10.57
C ASP A 34 -17.62 -3.78 10.56
N ASP A 35 -18.95 -3.67 10.53
CA ASP A 35 -19.68 -2.39 10.37
C ASP A 35 -19.35 -1.35 11.47
N ASP A 36 -18.74 -1.77 12.58
CA ASP A 36 -18.36 -0.96 13.74
C ASP A 36 -16.92 -0.43 13.68
N VAL A 37 -16.14 -0.79 12.66
CA VAL A 37 -14.75 -0.34 12.50
C VAL A 37 -14.70 0.96 11.69
N GLU A 38 -14.19 2.02 12.31
CA GLU A 38 -13.96 3.28 11.61
C GLU A 38 -12.87 3.13 10.52
N PRO A 39 -13.01 3.81 9.36
CA PRO A 39 -11.97 3.87 8.35
C PRO A 39 -10.66 4.42 8.92
N VAL A 40 -9.54 3.84 8.51
CA VAL A 40 -8.21 4.34 8.89
C VAL A 40 -7.75 5.33 7.83
N GLU A 41 -7.80 6.62 8.17
CA GLU A 41 -7.28 7.69 7.31
C GLU A 41 -5.75 7.76 7.39
N CYS A 42 -5.12 8.03 6.25
CA CYS A 42 -3.69 8.19 6.11
C CYS A 42 -3.36 9.54 5.44
N PRO A 43 -2.57 10.41 6.11
CA PRO A 43 -2.41 11.80 5.71
C PRO A 43 -1.48 12.00 4.50
N PHE A 44 -0.80 10.95 4.02
CA PHE A 44 0.21 11.05 2.96
C PHE A 44 0.02 10.04 1.82
N ALA A 45 -0.82 9.01 1.98
CA ALA A 45 -1.00 7.98 0.96
C ALA A 45 -2.39 7.32 1.04
N THR A 46 -2.80 6.75 -0.09
CA THR A 46 -3.96 5.85 -0.17
C THR A 46 -3.39 4.45 -0.25
N VAL A 47 -3.89 3.54 0.58
CA VAL A 47 -3.30 2.22 0.78
C VAL A 47 -4.34 1.15 0.49
N GLN A 48 -3.96 0.11 -0.25
CA GLN A 48 -4.77 -1.09 -0.44
C GLN A 48 -3.99 -2.32 0.02
N CYS A 49 -4.47 -3.00 1.04
CA CYS A 49 -3.92 -4.27 1.50
C CYS A 49 -4.58 -5.44 0.78
N TYR A 50 -3.80 -6.46 0.41
CA TYR A 50 -4.29 -7.67 -0.26
C TYR A 50 -4.08 -8.94 0.58
N SER A 51 -3.49 -8.81 1.77
CA SER A 51 -3.16 -9.96 2.63
C SER A 51 -3.67 -9.73 4.05
N THR A 52 -4.67 -10.53 4.45
CA THR A 52 -5.22 -10.52 5.81
C THR A 52 -4.18 -10.92 6.86
N GLU A 53 -3.21 -11.77 6.50
CA GLU A 53 -2.11 -12.17 7.39
C GLU A 53 -1.16 -11.00 7.67
N GLN A 54 -0.87 -10.18 6.66
CA GLN A 54 0.11 -9.09 6.75
C GLN A 54 -0.51 -7.76 7.21
N GLU A 55 -1.83 -7.63 7.12
CA GLU A 55 -2.59 -6.43 7.44
C GLU A 55 -2.26 -5.80 8.82
N PRO A 56 -2.20 -6.56 9.93
CA PRO A 56 -1.84 -5.97 11.23
C PRO A 56 -0.44 -5.35 11.24
N GLN A 57 0.51 -5.99 10.54
CA GLN A 57 1.87 -5.46 10.41
C GLN A 57 1.89 -4.21 9.53
N MET A 58 1.13 -4.18 8.42
CA MET A 58 1.02 -3.03 7.54
C MET A 58 0.49 -1.81 8.28
N LEU A 59 -0.61 -1.97 9.03
CA LEU A 59 -1.18 -0.91 9.86
C LEU A 59 -0.18 -0.40 10.89
N ASN A 60 0.50 -1.29 11.61
CA ASN A 60 1.50 -0.89 12.59
C ASN A 60 2.69 -0.13 11.97
N LEU A 61 3.11 -0.48 10.76
CA LEU A 61 4.15 0.27 10.05
C LEU A 61 3.64 1.64 9.59
N LEU A 62 2.39 1.69 9.08
CA LEU A 62 1.74 2.92 8.63
C LEU A 62 1.58 3.94 9.76
N PHE A 63 1.03 3.52 10.91
CA PHE A 63 0.81 4.40 12.06
C PHE A 63 2.10 4.95 12.69
N LYS A 64 3.23 4.30 12.43
CA LYS A 64 4.54 4.74 12.94
C LYS A 64 5.29 5.62 11.95
N ALA A 65 4.82 5.70 10.71
CA ALA A 65 5.45 6.49 9.67
C ALA A 65 5.07 7.97 9.80
N ALA A 66 6.04 8.87 9.67
CA ALA A 66 5.80 10.31 9.67
C ALA A 66 5.22 10.79 8.33
N ASP A 67 5.67 10.18 7.23
CA ASP A 67 5.32 10.51 5.85
C ASP A 67 5.44 9.28 4.94
N LEU A 68 5.23 9.49 3.64
CA LEU A 68 5.31 8.42 2.65
C LEU A 68 6.72 7.81 2.55
N ASP A 69 7.77 8.64 2.56
CA ASP A 69 9.15 8.16 2.41
C ASP A 69 9.56 7.30 3.61
N ASP A 70 9.27 7.75 4.84
CA ASP A 70 9.47 6.96 6.07
C ASP A 70 8.68 5.66 6.03
N PHE A 71 7.46 5.67 5.48
CA PHE A 71 6.67 4.45 5.33
C PHE A 71 7.33 3.45 4.36
N LEU A 72 7.80 3.92 3.20
CA LEU A 72 8.48 3.07 2.21
C LEU A 72 9.79 2.50 2.77
N GLU A 73 10.57 3.29 3.50
CA GLU A 73 11.79 2.84 4.19
C GLU A 73 11.50 1.76 5.23
N ARG A 74 10.45 1.93 6.02
CA ARG A 74 10.02 0.94 7.03
C ARG A 74 9.58 -0.38 6.40
N LEU A 75 8.88 -0.34 5.25
CA LEU A 75 8.52 -1.54 4.49
C LEU A 75 9.77 -2.29 4.03
N GLN A 76 10.77 -1.58 3.50
CA GLN A 76 12.03 -2.19 3.09
C GLN A 76 12.81 -2.75 4.30
N ALA A 77 12.85 -2.03 5.43
CA ALA A 77 13.48 -2.49 6.67
C ALA A 77 12.81 -3.76 7.23
N ALA A 78 11.49 -3.90 7.08
CA ALA A 78 10.75 -5.11 7.39
C ALA A 78 10.94 -6.25 6.37
N ARG A 79 11.80 -6.05 5.36
CA ARG A 79 12.12 -6.97 4.26
C ARG A 79 10.98 -7.23 3.28
N TYR A 80 10.10 -6.25 3.08
CA TYR A 80 9.24 -6.24 1.90
C TYR A 80 10.00 -5.69 0.70
N ARG A 81 9.66 -6.20 -0.48
CA ARG A 81 10.15 -5.65 -1.73
C ARG A 81 9.19 -4.58 -2.20
N VAL A 82 9.66 -3.34 -2.27
CA VAL A 82 8.90 -2.19 -2.76
C VAL A 82 9.30 -1.92 -4.21
N VAL A 83 8.32 -1.80 -5.11
CA VAL A 83 8.52 -1.50 -6.52
C VAL A 83 7.66 -0.31 -6.90
N GLU A 84 8.30 0.78 -7.31
CA GLU A 84 7.59 1.90 -7.93
C GLU A 84 7.11 1.50 -9.33
N GLY A 85 5.81 1.60 -9.56
CA GLY A 85 5.18 1.37 -10.84
C GLY A 85 4.59 2.67 -11.36
N ARG A 86 5.06 3.14 -12.51
CA ARG A 86 4.26 4.08 -13.30
C ARG A 86 3.14 3.28 -13.95
N PRO A 87 1.86 3.65 -13.82
CA PRO A 87 0.82 3.04 -14.62
C PRO A 87 1.21 3.27 -16.09
N LYS A 88 1.69 2.23 -16.78
CA LYS A 88 1.82 2.27 -18.24
C LYS A 88 0.47 1.80 -18.78
N PRO A 89 -0.40 2.70 -19.31
CA PRO A 89 -1.75 2.32 -19.74
C PRO A 89 -1.81 1.31 -20.91
N TYR A 90 -0.69 0.77 -21.39
CA TYR A 90 -0.60 0.04 -22.66
C TYR A 90 -0.13 -1.43 -22.57
N LYS A 91 -0.30 -2.13 -21.44
CA LYS A 91 0.05 -3.58 -21.39
C LYS A 91 -1.11 -4.55 -21.18
N PHE A 92 -2.35 -4.09 -21.08
CA PHE A 92 -3.52 -4.98 -21.00
C PHE A 92 -4.43 -4.95 -22.25
N ALA A 93 -4.16 -4.10 -23.24
CA ALA A 93 -4.87 -4.12 -24.52
C ALA A 93 -4.21 -5.09 -25.51
N ARG A 94 -4.29 -6.40 -25.24
CA ARG A 94 -4.17 -7.49 -26.23
C ARG A 94 -4.32 -8.85 -25.53
N LEU A 95 -5.56 -9.23 -25.30
CA LEU A 95 -6.01 -10.62 -25.36
C LEU A 95 -7.30 -10.64 -26.18
#